data_AF-S4PT19-F1
#
_entry.id   AF-S4PT19-F1
#
_cell.length_a   1.000
_cell.length_b   1.000
_cell.length_c   1.000
_cell.angle_alpha   90.00
_cell.angle_beta   90.00
_cell.angle_gamma   90.00
#
_symmetry.space_group_name_H-M   'P 1'
#
loop_
_entity.id
_entity.type
_entity.pdbx_description
1 polymer ?
#
loop_
_entity_poly.entity_id
_entity_poly.type
_entity_poly.pdbx_seq_one_letter_code
_entity_poly.pdbx_strand_id
1 'polypeptide(L)'
;MNLSAPFVSQFFKEPLQKLLPYVDVLFGNESEADAFAKAFGITETDLKKIALEIAALPKLKTTRERVVVITQGKEPVILVEGTKLTLIPVTELSRDQIVDTNGAGDAFTGGFLSQMVLGKPWDVCVKCGIYTATHIIQHSGCTFSGSSDFKDN
;
A
#
# COMPACT_ATOMS: atom_id res chain seq x y z
N MET A 1 6.94 -5.36 2.73
CA MET A 1 6.35 -6.62 2.22
C MET A 1 5.04 -6.26 1.52
N ASN A 2 4.71 -6.90 0.40
CA ASN A 2 3.42 -6.75 -0.26
C ASN A 2 2.58 -8.02 -0.04
N LEU A 3 1.27 -7.89 0.17
CA LEU A 3 0.35 -9.03 0.24
C LEU A 3 0.17 -9.72 -1.13
N SER A 4 0.42 -8.98 -2.21
CA SER A 4 0.58 -9.41 -3.60
C SER A 4 -0.67 -9.97 -4.29
N ALA A 5 -1.43 -10.83 -3.61
CA ALA A 5 -2.69 -11.35 -4.10
C ALA A 5 -3.51 -12.00 -2.96
N PRO A 6 -4.85 -12.05 -3.08
CA PRO A 6 -5.71 -12.69 -2.07
C PRO A 6 -5.33 -14.13 -1.74
N PHE A 7 -4.87 -14.90 -2.73
CA PHE A 7 -4.51 -16.30 -2.55
C PHE A 7 -3.28 -16.48 -1.64
N VAL A 8 -2.40 -15.47 -1.53
CA VAL A 8 -1.21 -15.53 -0.67
C VAL A 8 -1.65 -15.66 0.79
N SER A 9 -2.60 -14.83 1.22
CA SER A 9 -3.19 -14.91 2.56
C SER A 9 -3.97 -16.21 2.80
N GLN A 10 -4.66 -16.71 1.77
CA GLN A 10 -5.51 -17.91 1.88
C GLN A 10 -4.70 -19.20 2.01
N PHE A 11 -3.65 -19.37 1.20
CA PHE A 11 -2.91 -20.63 1.11
C PHE A 11 -1.54 -20.60 1.80
N PHE A 12 -0.95 -19.41 2.00
CA PHE A 12 0.39 -19.25 2.59
C PHE A 12 0.36 -18.49 3.93
N LYS A 13 -0.73 -18.64 4.69
CA LYS A 13 -0.91 -18.04 6.02
C LYS A 13 0.26 -18.34 6.96
N GLU A 14 0.69 -19.59 7.05
CA GLU A 14 1.76 -19.98 7.97
C GLU A 14 3.11 -19.28 7.68
N PRO A 15 3.63 -19.29 6.43
CA PRO A 15 4.78 -18.47 6.06
C PRO A 15 4.60 -16.99 6.37
N LEU A 16 3.44 -16.41 6.01
CA LEU A 16 3.16 -14.99 6.30
C LEU A 16 3.21 -14.71 7.81
N GLN A 17 2.58 -15.55 8.63
CA GLN A 17 2.53 -15.40 10.07
C GLN A 17 3.93 -15.43 10.70
N LYS A 18 4.86 -16.23 10.16
CA LYS A 18 6.26 -16.26 10.60
C LYS A 18 7.04 -15.00 10.20
N LEU A 19 6.68 -14.37 9.07
CA LEU A 19 7.35 -13.16 8.57
C LEU A 19 6.83 -11.87 9.21
N LEU A 20 5.53 -11.78 9.51
CA LEU A 20 4.88 -10.57 10.04
C LEU A 20 5.62 -9.91 11.21
N PRO A 21 6.21 -10.64 12.17
CA PRO A 21 6.92 -10.00 13.28
C PRO A 21 8.17 -9.18 12.86
N TYR A 22 8.66 -9.37 11.64
CA TYR A 22 9.80 -8.64 11.06
C TYR A 22 9.38 -7.52 10.09
N VAL A 23 8.09 -7.41 9.77
CA VAL A 23 7.60 -6.48 8.75
C VAL A 23 7.39 -5.10 9.36
N ASP A 24 8.22 -4.14 8.96
CA ASP A 24 8.08 -2.72 9.27
C ASP A 24 7.02 -2.03 8.39
N VAL A 25 6.99 -2.35 7.10
CA VAL A 25 6.05 -1.76 6.13
C VAL A 25 5.32 -2.87 5.37
N LEU A 26 3.99 -2.86 5.42
CA LEU A 26 3.11 -3.77 4.70
C LEU A 26 2.27 -3.01 3.67
N PHE A 27 2.28 -3.48 2.43
CA PHE A 27 1.44 -2.99 1.34
C PHE A 27 0.38 -4.03 0.97
N GLY A 28 -0.77 -3.56 0.51
CA GLY A 28 -1.77 -4.39 -0.19
C GLY A 28 -2.86 -3.52 -0.80
N ASN A 29 -3.75 -4.13 -1.56
CA ASN A 29 -5.00 -3.50 -2.01
C ASN A 29 -6.20 -3.94 -1.14
N GLU A 30 -7.39 -3.42 -1.45
CA GLU A 30 -8.63 -3.71 -0.73
C GLU A 30 -8.95 -5.22 -0.66
N SER A 31 -8.78 -5.94 -1.77
CA SER A 31 -9.11 -7.36 -1.86
C SER A 31 -8.12 -8.24 -1.10
N GLU A 32 -6.84 -7.86 -1.12
CA GLU A 32 -5.78 -8.53 -0.37
C GLU A 32 -5.91 -8.32 1.14
N ALA A 33 -6.25 -7.10 1.56
CA ALA A 33 -6.50 -6.77 2.96
C ALA A 33 -7.69 -7.56 3.53
N ASP A 34 -8.79 -7.64 2.76
CA ASP A 34 -9.95 -8.45 3.14
C ASP A 34 -9.61 -9.95 3.23
N ALA A 35 -8.83 -10.47 2.28
CA ALA A 35 -8.39 -11.86 2.29
C ALA A 35 -7.46 -12.13 3.49
N PHE A 36 -6.58 -11.18 3.81
CA PHE A 36 -5.74 -11.24 5.00
C PHE A 36 -6.58 -11.25 6.27
N ALA A 37 -7.54 -10.33 6.41
CA ALA A 37 -8.42 -10.25 7.58
C ALA A 37 -9.11 -11.59 7.86
N LYS A 38 -9.71 -12.19 6.82
CA LYS A 38 -10.36 -13.51 6.90
C LYS A 38 -9.39 -14.61 7.30
N ALA A 39 -8.20 -14.67 6.68
CA ALA A 39 -7.21 -15.69 6.98
C ALA A 39 -6.66 -15.58 8.41
N PHE A 40 -6.50 -14.36 8.92
CA PHE A 40 -5.93 -14.08 10.25
C PHE A 40 -6.99 -13.95 11.36
N GLY A 41 -8.28 -14.14 11.05
CA GLY A 41 -9.35 -14.12 12.04
C GLY A 41 -9.72 -12.72 12.55
N ILE A 42 -9.40 -11.68 11.77
CA ILE A 42 -9.86 -10.31 12.03
C ILE A 42 -11.34 -10.24 11.64
N THR A 43 -12.20 -9.87 12.58
CA THR A 43 -13.66 -9.85 12.41
C THR A 43 -14.19 -8.54 11.83
N GLU A 44 -13.36 -7.51 11.75
CA GLU A 44 -13.71 -6.23 11.17
C GLU A 44 -13.90 -6.34 9.65
N THR A 45 -14.81 -5.51 9.12
CA THR A 45 -15.15 -5.45 7.70
C THR A 45 -14.85 -4.09 7.08
N ASP A 46 -14.61 -3.08 7.92
CA ASP A 46 -14.16 -1.77 7.47
C ASP A 46 -12.64 -1.82 7.25
N LEU A 47 -12.20 -1.49 6.04
CA LEU A 47 -10.78 -1.54 5.64
C LEU A 47 -9.86 -0.69 6.52
N LYS A 48 -10.35 0.42 7.07
CA LYS A 48 -9.58 1.30 7.96
C LYS A 48 -9.29 0.59 9.28
N LYS A 49 -10.30 -0.10 9.81
CA LYS A 49 -10.14 -0.91 11.02
C LYS A 49 -9.30 -2.15 10.77
N ILE A 50 -9.47 -2.81 9.63
CA ILE A 50 -8.59 -3.91 9.21
C ILE A 50 -7.13 -3.44 9.18
N ALA A 51 -6.85 -2.27 8.60
CA ALA A 51 -5.49 -1.71 8.59
C ALA A 51 -4.93 -1.47 10.01
N LEU A 52 -5.75 -0.96 10.92
CA LEU A 52 -5.38 -0.76 12.33
C LEU A 52 -5.06 -2.08 13.05
N GLU A 53 -5.91 -3.10 12.87
CA GLU A 53 -5.68 -4.44 13.43
C GLU A 53 -4.39 -5.07 12.89
N ILE A 54 -4.13 -4.94 11.58
CA ILE A 54 -2.89 -5.42 10.96
C ILE A 54 -1.67 -4.69 11.52
N ALA A 55 -1.76 -3.36 11.70
CA ALA A 55 -0.69 -2.57 12.29
C ALA A 55 -0.38 -2.99 13.73
N ALA A 56 -1.41 -3.36 14.50
CA ALA A 56 -1.31 -3.82 15.88
C ALA A 56 -0.81 -5.27 16.06
N LEU A 57 -0.72 -6.08 15.00
CA LEU A 57 -0.25 -7.46 15.12
C LEU A 57 1.17 -7.51 15.73
N PRO A 58 1.51 -8.57 16.49
CA PRO A 58 2.80 -8.68 17.17
C PRO A 58 4.01 -8.40 16.26
N LYS A 59 4.99 -7.66 16.79
CA LYS A 59 6.23 -7.28 16.11
C LYS A 59 7.41 -7.45 17.05
N LEU A 60 8.50 -8.04 16.55
CA LEU A 60 9.69 -8.31 17.37
C LEU A 60 10.49 -7.03 17.66
N LYS A 61 10.61 -6.17 16.65
CA LYS A 61 11.34 -4.90 16.78
C LYS A 61 10.38 -3.78 17.13
N THR A 62 10.41 -3.31 18.38
CA THR A 62 9.51 -2.26 18.90
C THR A 62 10.05 -0.84 18.70
N THR A 63 11.25 -0.66 18.14
CA THR A 63 11.84 0.67 17.91
C THR A 63 11.15 1.48 16.81
N ARG A 64 10.27 0.84 16.03
CA ARG A 64 9.48 1.45 14.95
C ARG A 64 8.13 0.77 14.91
N GLU A 65 7.07 1.56 14.79
CA GLU A 65 5.72 1.05 14.59
C GLU A 65 5.60 0.36 13.22
N ARG A 66 4.65 -0.58 13.09
CA ARG A 66 4.30 -1.12 11.77
C ARG A 66 3.54 -0.05 11.00
N VAL A 67 3.94 0.13 9.74
CA VAL A 67 3.23 0.93 8.76
C VAL A 67 2.44 0.02 7.83
N VAL A 68 1.15 0.28 7.68
CA VAL A 68 0.25 -0.45 6.78
C VAL A 68 -0.30 0.53 5.76
N VAL A 69 -0.16 0.19 4.48
CA VAL A 69 -0.62 0.99 3.35
C VAL A 69 -1.57 0.15 2.50
N ILE A 70 -2.83 0.55 2.44
CA ILE A 70 -3.86 -0.11 1.62
C ILE A 70 -4.29 0.82 0.49
N THR A 71 -4.02 0.41 -0.75
CA THR A 71 -4.55 1.09 -1.94
C THR A 71 -5.98 0.63 -2.22
N GLN A 72 -6.78 1.51 -2.85
CA GLN A 72 -8.22 1.27 -3.07
C GLN A 72 -8.68 1.75 -4.46
N GLY A 73 -7.84 1.53 -5.47
CA GLY A 73 -8.06 2.04 -6.82
C GLY A 73 -8.20 3.57 -6.84
N LYS A 74 -9.43 4.06 -7.05
CA LYS A 74 -9.77 5.50 -7.10
C LYS A 74 -10.11 6.10 -5.73
N GLU A 75 -10.29 5.29 -4.70
CA GLU A 75 -10.58 5.77 -3.35
C GLU A 75 -9.28 6.17 -2.64
N PRO A 76 -9.33 7.01 -1.58
CA PRO A 76 -8.15 7.43 -0.85
C PRO A 76 -7.31 6.25 -0.34
N VAL A 77 -5.98 6.36 -0.42
CA VAL A 77 -5.07 5.36 0.19
C VAL A 77 -5.21 5.43 1.71
N ILE A 78 -5.35 4.26 2.35
CA ILE A 78 -5.35 4.14 3.81
C ILE A 78 -3.90 3.97 4.25
N LEU A 79 -3.42 4.91 5.07
CA LEU A 79 -2.11 4.86 5.71
C LEU A 79 -2.30 4.73 7.22
N VAL A 80 -1.74 3.67 7.81
CA VAL A 80 -1.68 3.49 9.26
C VAL A 80 -0.23 3.41 9.71
N GLU A 81 0.13 4.18 10.73
CA GLU A 81 1.40 4.07 11.47
C GLU A 81 1.07 3.85 12.95
N GLY A 82 1.32 2.65 13.46
CA GLY A 82 0.89 2.27 14.82
C GLY A 82 -0.63 2.39 14.95
N THR A 83 -1.10 3.36 15.74
CA THR A 83 -2.53 3.65 15.94
C THR A 83 -3.04 4.84 15.11
N LYS A 84 -2.15 5.56 14.41
CA LYS A 84 -2.50 6.76 13.64
C LYS A 84 -3.00 6.37 12.25
N LEU A 85 -4.25 6.69 11.96
CA LEU A 85 -4.86 6.50 10.64
C LEU A 85 -4.91 7.81 9.86
N THR A 86 -4.49 7.76 8.59
CA THR A 86 -4.54 8.89 7.64
C THR A 86 -5.13 8.39 6.33
N LEU A 87 -6.05 9.15 5.73
CA LEU A 87 -6.56 8.91 4.39
C LEU A 87 -5.93 9.91 3.43
N ILE A 88 -5.27 9.41 2.38
CA ILE A 88 -4.57 10.26 1.41
C ILE A 88 -5.31 10.17 0.08
N PRO A 89 -5.95 11.26 -0.37
CA PRO A 89 -6.72 11.23 -1.60
C PRO A 89 -5.83 10.92 -2.80
N VAL A 90 -6.36 10.16 -3.74
CA VAL A 90 -5.70 9.89 -5.01
C VAL A 90 -6.09 10.96 -6.04
N THR A 91 -5.23 11.20 -7.01
CA THR A 91 -5.57 12.07 -8.14
C THR A 91 -6.60 11.36 -9.01
N GLU A 92 -7.79 11.94 -9.12
CA GLU A 92 -8.81 11.44 -10.04
C GLU A 92 -8.37 11.65 -11.49
N LEU A 93 -8.43 10.58 -12.28
CA LEU A 93 -8.29 10.63 -13.74
C LEU A 93 -9.64 10.32 -14.38
N SER A 94 -9.91 10.97 -15.51
CA SER A 94 -11.06 10.59 -16.34
C SER A 94 -10.81 9.23 -17.00
N ARG A 95 -11.87 8.50 -17.34
CA ARG A 95 -11.76 7.13 -17.87
C ARG A 95 -10.95 7.07 -19.17
N ASP A 96 -11.01 8.12 -19.99
CA ASP A 96 -10.28 8.26 -21.24
C ASP A 96 -8.76 8.45 -21.06
N GLN A 97 -8.33 8.88 -19.87
CA GLN A 97 -6.91 8.96 -19.52
C GLN A 97 -6.34 7.61 -19.05
N ILE A 98 -7.19 6.65 -18.67
CA ILE A 98 -6.75 5.34 -18.17
C ILE A 98 -6.57 4.39 -19.35
N VAL A 99 -5.32 4.03 -19.64
CA VAL A 99 -4.95 3.14 -20.75
C VAL A 99 -4.81 1.70 -20.27
N ASP A 100 -4.07 1.48 -19.18
CA ASP A 100 -3.80 0.15 -18.64
C ASP A 100 -3.61 0.23 -17.11
N THR A 101 -4.36 -0.56 -16.35
CA THR A 101 -4.22 -0.58 -14.87
C THR A 101 -3.14 -1.55 -14.38
N ASN A 102 -2.55 -2.34 -15.27
CA ASN A 102 -1.51 -3.28 -14.91
C ASN A 102 -0.26 -2.58 -14.36
N GLY A 103 0.28 -3.11 -13.27
CA GLY A 103 1.49 -2.56 -12.64
C GLY A 103 1.25 -1.29 -11.82
N ALA A 104 0.02 -0.80 -11.68
CA ALA A 104 -0.28 0.38 -10.84
C ALA A 104 0.18 0.18 -9.38
N GLY A 105 -0.04 -1.01 -8.82
CA GLY A 105 0.40 -1.35 -7.45
C GLY A 105 1.92 -1.42 -7.30
N ASP A 106 2.63 -1.92 -8.33
CA ASP A 106 4.09 -1.98 -8.34
C ASP A 106 4.68 -0.58 -8.50
N ALA A 107 4.11 0.23 -9.40
CA ALA A 107 4.47 1.63 -9.58
C ALA A 107 4.26 2.43 -8.29
N PHE A 108 3.12 2.23 -7.62
CA PHE A 108 2.84 2.82 -6.31
C PHE A 108 3.91 2.46 -5.30
N THR A 109 4.21 1.16 -5.17
CA THR A 109 5.21 0.66 -4.22
C THR A 109 6.59 1.25 -4.55
N GLY A 110 6.96 1.33 -5.83
CA GLY A 110 8.21 1.95 -6.27
C GLY A 110 8.31 3.44 -5.90
N GLY A 111 7.26 4.22 -6.16
CA GLY A 111 7.18 5.64 -5.79
C GLY A 111 7.30 5.83 -4.28
N PHE A 112 6.58 5.02 -3.49
CA PHE A 112 6.67 5.01 -2.04
C PHE A 112 8.10 4.73 -1.55
N LEU A 113 8.72 3.65 -2.04
CA LEU A 113 10.06 3.26 -1.65
C LEU A 113 11.10 4.35 -2.02
N SER A 114 10.91 5.05 -3.14
CA SER A 114 11.81 6.14 -3.58
C SER A 114 11.94 7.27 -2.56
N GLN A 115 10.86 7.61 -1.85
CA GLN A 115 10.87 8.64 -0.83
C GLN A 115 11.26 8.07 0.54
N MET A 116 10.87 6.83 0.82
CA MET A 116 11.21 6.15 2.07
C MET A 116 12.73 6.04 2.25
N VAL A 117 13.48 5.69 1.20
CA VAL A 117 14.94 5.59 1.28
C VAL A 117 15.63 6.94 1.54
N LEU A 118 14.94 8.06 1.25
CA LEU A 118 15.39 9.41 1.55
C LEU A 118 14.96 9.89 2.95
N GLY A 119 14.31 9.02 3.75
CA GLY A 119 13.84 9.36 5.10
C GLY A 119 12.68 10.35 5.11
N LYS A 120 11.91 10.43 4.02
CA LYS A 120 10.74 11.32 3.94
C LYS A 120 9.60 10.83 4.84
N PRO A 121 8.70 11.74 5.28
CA PRO A 121 7.48 11.36 5.99
C PRO A 121 6.62 10.36 5.22
N TRP A 122 5.84 9.54 5.93
CA TRP A 122 5.02 8.48 5.31
C TRP A 122 3.96 9.01 4.35
N ASP A 123 3.34 10.15 4.66
CA ASP A 123 2.37 10.78 3.77
C ASP A 123 3.00 11.24 2.45
N VAL A 124 4.24 11.74 2.49
CA VAL A 124 5.03 12.07 1.30
C VAL A 124 5.35 10.82 0.48
N CYS A 125 5.70 9.71 1.15
CA CYS A 125 5.94 8.44 0.47
C CYS A 125 4.67 7.96 -0.25
N VAL A 126 3.52 8.02 0.40
CA VAL A 126 2.23 7.67 -0.23
C VAL A 126 1.91 8.62 -1.39
N LYS A 127 2.07 9.94 -1.24
CA LYS A 127 1.85 10.91 -2.33
C LYS A 127 2.71 10.59 -3.56
N CYS A 128 3.97 10.20 -3.36
CA CYS A 128 4.85 9.80 -4.46
C CYS A 128 4.40 8.48 -5.11
N GLY A 129 3.95 7.51 -4.31
CA GLY A 129 3.35 6.29 -4.83
C GLY A 129 2.08 6.56 -5.66
N ILE A 130 1.22 7.47 -5.20
CA ILE A 130 0.04 7.90 -5.97
C ILE A 130 0.50 8.52 -7.29
N TYR A 131 1.44 9.46 -7.25
CA TYR A 131 1.98 10.10 -8.44
C TYR A 131 2.51 9.09 -9.48
N THR A 132 3.33 8.12 -9.05
CA THR A 132 3.88 7.11 -9.96
C THR A 132 2.80 6.17 -10.51
N ALA A 133 1.85 5.74 -9.68
CA ALA A 133 0.73 4.92 -10.14
C ALA A 133 -0.15 5.67 -11.15
N THR A 134 -0.50 6.92 -10.87
CA THR A 134 -1.25 7.79 -11.78
C THR A 134 -0.52 7.97 -13.12
N HIS A 135 0.81 8.09 -13.11
CA HIS A 135 1.59 8.19 -14.35
C HIS A 135 1.57 6.87 -15.15
N ILE A 136 1.76 5.73 -14.49
CA ILE A 136 1.82 4.43 -15.16
C ILE A 136 0.49 4.04 -15.79
N ILE A 137 -0.64 4.32 -15.14
CA ILE A 137 -1.95 3.91 -15.69
C ILE A 137 -2.38 4.68 -16.95
N GLN A 138 -1.68 5.77 -17.28
CA GLN A 138 -1.88 6.54 -18.52
C GLN A 138 -1.06 6.00 -19.71
N HIS A 139 -0.27 4.94 -19.50
CA HIS A 139 0.56 4.31 -20.51
C HIS A 139 0.29 2.80 -20.56
N SER A 140 0.66 2.14 -21.66
CA SER A 140 0.53 0.68 -21.76
C SER A 140 1.67 -0.01 -21.00
N GLY A 141 1.34 -0.80 -19.98
CA GLY A 141 2.32 -1.47 -19.12
C GLY A 141 3.14 -0.52 -18.22
N CYS A 142 4.18 -1.05 -17.57
CA CYS A 142 5.05 -0.27 -16.67
C CYS A 142 6.19 0.42 -17.45
N THR A 143 5.86 1.51 -18.15
CA THR A 143 6.81 2.30 -18.97
C THR A 143 7.22 3.60 -18.31
N PHE A 144 8.41 4.11 -18.62
CA PHE A 144 8.90 5.41 -18.13
C PHE A 144 9.30 6.31 -19.30
N SER A 145 9.07 7.62 -19.16
CA SER A 145 9.61 8.63 -20.08
C SER A 145 9.96 9.91 -19.31
N GLY A 146 11.04 10.58 -19.71
CA GLY A 146 11.45 11.87 -19.14
C GLY A 146 12.05 11.83 -17.73
N SER A 147 12.22 13.01 -17.13
CA SER A 147 12.56 13.19 -15.72
C SER A 147 11.30 13.24 -14.86
N SER A 148 11.40 12.84 -13.59
CA SER A 148 10.26 12.91 -12.67
C SER A 148 9.91 14.35 -12.30
N ASP A 149 8.64 14.71 -12.42
CA ASP A 149 8.09 16.01 -12.02
C ASP A 149 7.49 16.01 -10.60
N PHE A 150 7.69 14.93 -9.83
CA PHE A 150 7.18 14.84 -8.46
C PHE A 150 7.73 15.97 -7.58
N LYS A 151 6.84 16.70 -6.90
CA LYS A 151 7.18 17.73 -5.92
C LYS A 151 6.52 17.41 -4.58
N ASP A 152 7.28 17.58 -3.51
CA ASP A 152 6.92 17.29 -2.12
C ASP A 152 5.95 18.32 -1.50
N ASN A 153 5.56 19.35 -2.26
CA ASN A 153 4.88 20.54 -1.76
C ASN A 153 3.53 20.25 -1.07
#